data_AF-A0A942RXN8-F1
#
_entry.id   AF-A0A942RXN8-F1
#
_cell.length_a   1.000
_cell.length_b   1.000
_cell.length_c   1.000
_cell.angle_alpha   90.00
_cell.angle_beta   90.00
_cell.angle_gamma   90.00
#
_symmetry.space_group_name_H-M   'P 1'
#
loop_
_entity.id
_entity.type
_entity.pdbx_description
1 polymer ?
#
loop_
_entity_poly.entity_id
_entity_poly.type
_entity_poly.pdbx_seq_one_letter_code
_entity_poly.pdbx_strand_id
1 'polypeptide(L)'
;MTEPGEILQTAIRLIDGDRAKSHGPYLENHENIAKLWSAYLGVEITARHAAMMLVLLKVARTMTGEHNRDDYADAAGYLALAWAIAERG
;
A
#
# COMPACT_ATOMS: atom_id res chain seq x y z
N MET A 1 0.09 0.69 -25.20
CA MET A 1 0.69 0.74 -23.85
C MET A 1 1.29 -0.63 -23.60
N THR A 2 2.45 -0.72 -22.95
CA THR A 2 3.05 -2.03 -22.63
C THR A 2 2.42 -2.60 -21.36
N GLU A 3 2.54 -3.92 -21.14
CA GLU A 3 2.02 -4.57 -19.93
C GLU A 3 2.51 -3.92 -18.62
N PRO A 4 3.81 -3.53 -18.46
CA PRO A 4 4.25 -2.78 -17.28
C PRO A 4 3.58 -1.42 -17.14
N GLY A 5 3.32 -0.73 -18.27
CA GLY A 5 2.62 0.54 -18.27
C GLY A 5 1.18 0.42 -17.77
N GLU A 6 0.50 -0.69 -18.12
CA GLU A 6 -0.85 -0.97 -17.63
C GLU A 6 -0.88 -1.22 -16.11
N ILE A 7 0.14 -1.87 -15.55
CA ILE A 7 0.28 -2.07 -14.10
C ILE A 7 0.37 -0.73 -13.38
N LEU A 8 1.20 0.19 -13.89
CA LEU A 8 1.34 1.53 -13.30
C LEU A 8 0.03 2.33 -13.42
N GLN A 9 -0.70 2.22 -14.53
CA GLN A 9 -2.02 2.85 -14.63
C GLN A 9 -3.04 2.27 -13.65
N THR A 10 -3.02 0.96 -13.42
CA THR A 10 -3.86 0.33 -12.40
C THR A 10 -3.50 0.84 -11.01
N ALA A 11 -2.21 0.93 -10.68
CA ALA A 11 -1.74 1.48 -9.42
C ALA A 11 -2.25 2.92 -9.20
N ILE A 12 -2.14 3.79 -10.21
CA ILE A 12 -2.67 5.16 -10.18
C ILE A 12 -4.17 5.16 -9.87
N ARG A 13 -4.97 4.36 -10.58
CA ARG A 13 -6.42 4.28 -10.34
C ARG A 13 -6.76 3.81 -8.91
N LEU A 14 -5.98 2.88 -8.37
CA LEU A 14 -6.19 2.35 -7.02
C LEU A 14 -5.89 3.39 -5.94
N ILE A 15 -4.90 4.27 -6.13
CA ILE A 15 -4.49 5.26 -5.12
C ILE A 15 -5.22 6.61 -5.26
N ASP A 16 -5.53 7.05 -6.48
CA ASP A 16 -6.22 8.33 -6.75
C ASP A 16 -7.76 8.17 -6.81
N GLY A 17 -8.25 6.97 -7.08
CA GLY A 17 -9.66 6.67 -7.33
C GLY A 17 -10.37 6.02 -6.16
N ASP A 18 -10.80 4.77 -6.38
CA ASP A 18 -11.82 4.09 -5.57
C ASP A 18 -11.44 3.97 -4.08
N ARG A 19 -10.16 3.81 -3.75
CA ARG A 19 -9.72 3.64 -2.35
C ARG A 19 -9.72 4.93 -1.54
N ALA A 20 -9.40 6.07 -2.16
CA ALA A 20 -9.47 7.36 -1.48
C ALA A 20 -10.93 7.71 -1.12
N LYS A 21 -11.88 7.28 -1.96
CA LYS A 21 -13.32 7.45 -1.70
C LYS A 21 -13.86 6.46 -0.66
N SER A 22 -13.35 5.22 -0.62
CA SER A 22 -13.87 4.19 0.29
C SER A 22 -13.22 4.16 1.67
N HIS A 23 -11.95 4.55 1.81
CA HIS A 23 -11.18 4.42 3.05
C HIS A 23 -10.73 5.76 3.66
N GLY A 24 -11.13 6.88 3.06
CA GLY A 24 -10.72 8.21 3.51
C GLY A 24 -9.28 8.55 3.13
N PRO A 25 -8.71 9.62 3.75
CA PRO A 25 -7.35 10.06 3.45
C PRO A 25 -6.33 8.95 3.72
N TYR A 26 -5.42 8.72 2.76
CA TYR A 26 -4.45 7.63 2.86
C TYR A 26 -3.58 7.72 4.11
N LEU A 27 -3.22 8.93 4.57
CA LEU A 27 -2.42 9.12 5.78
C LEU A 27 -3.18 8.62 7.01
N GLU A 28 -4.42 9.07 7.20
CA GLU A 28 -5.27 8.65 8.32
C GLU A 28 -5.50 7.13 8.34
N ASN A 29 -5.73 6.54 7.16
CA ASN A 29 -5.89 5.10 7.05
C ASN A 29 -4.61 4.34 7.50
N HIS A 30 -3.44 4.77 7.04
CA HIS A 30 -2.17 4.14 7.44
C HIS A 30 -1.80 4.41 8.90
N GLU A 31 -2.15 5.57 9.46
CA GLU A 31 -2.03 5.85 10.90
C GLU A 31 -2.92 4.92 11.73
N ASN A 32 -4.14 4.66 11.29
CA ASN A 32 -5.04 3.73 11.97
C ASN A 32 -4.49 2.29 11.94
N ILE A 33 -4.00 1.82 10.79
CA ILE A 33 -3.33 0.51 10.67
C ILE A 33 -2.13 0.44 11.63
N ALA A 34 -1.30 1.48 11.62
CA ALA A 34 -0.11 1.57 12.46
C ALA A 34 -0.46 1.53 13.95
N LYS A 35 -1.49 2.26 14.39
CA LYS A 35 -2.00 2.23 15.79
C LYS A 35 -2.49 0.84 16.17
N LEU A 36 -3.29 0.19 15.32
CA LEU A 36 -3.82 -1.14 15.58
C LEU A 36 -2.70 -2.18 15.70
N TRP A 37 -1.74 -2.18 14.78
CA TRP A 37 -0.62 -3.12 14.83
C TRP A 37 0.31 -2.83 16.00
N SER A 38 0.53 -1.55 16.35
CA SER A 38 1.32 -1.18 17.52
C SER A 38 0.70 -1.72 18.80
N ALA A 39 -0.62 -1.53 18.96
CA ALA A 39 -1.35 -2.02 20.13
C ALA A 39 -1.33 -3.55 20.21
N TYR A 40 -1.41 -4.25 19.07
CA TYR A 40 -1.39 -5.71 19.02
C TYR A 40 -0.01 -6.31 19.30
N LEU A 41 1.05 -5.72 18.75
CA LEU A 41 2.41 -6.26 18.80
C LEU A 41 3.23 -5.74 20.00
N GLY A 42 2.78 -4.67 20.66
CA GLY A 42 3.51 -4.03 21.76
C GLY A 42 4.78 -3.30 21.32
N VAL A 43 4.90 -2.96 20.04
CA VAL A 43 6.01 -2.18 19.47
C VAL A 43 5.48 -0.98 18.70
N GLU A 44 6.22 0.12 18.66
CA GLU A 44 5.81 1.29 17.91
C GLU A 44 5.92 1.06 16.39
N ILE A 45 4.80 1.21 15.69
CA ILE A 45 4.72 1.17 14.24
C ILE A 45 4.21 2.53 13.77
N THR A 46 4.90 3.12 12.79
CA THR A 46 4.52 4.39 12.17
C THR A 46 3.65 4.13 10.94
N ALA A 47 2.92 5.14 10.45
CA ALA A 47 2.17 5.05 9.20
C ALA A 47 3.06 4.63 8.01
N ARG A 48 4.32 5.09 7.98
CA ARG A 48 5.31 4.68 6.98
C ARG A 48 5.67 3.20 7.12
N HIS A 49 5.89 2.68 8.33
CA HIS A 49 6.12 1.25 8.55
C HIS A 49 4.93 0.43 8.03
N ALA A 50 3.70 0.85 8.35
CA ALA A 50 2.49 0.16 7.89
C ALA A 50 2.41 0.12 6.34
N ALA A 51 2.66 1.24 5.65
CA ALA A 51 2.65 1.29 4.19
C ALA A 51 3.71 0.36 3.57
N MET A 52 4.94 0.37 4.10
CA MET A 52 6.02 -0.52 3.63
C MET A 52 5.72 -2.00 3.90
N MET A 53 5.12 -2.34 5.04
CA MET A 53 4.73 -3.70 5.35
C MET A 53 3.61 -4.22 4.42
N LEU A 54 2.70 -3.36 3.95
CA LEU A 54 1.71 -3.72 2.93
C LEU A 54 2.35 -3.98 1.56
N VAL A 55 3.45 -3.29 1.21
CA VAL A 55 4.27 -3.65 0.05
C VAL A 55 4.87 -5.04 0.22
N LEU A 56 5.47 -5.33 1.38
CA LEU A 56 6.07 -6.64 1.67
C LEU A 56 5.03 -7.77 1.62
N LEU A 57 3.81 -7.53 2.11
CA LEU A 57 2.70 -8.48 1.99
C LEU A 57 2.42 -8.84 0.52
N LYS A 58 2.46 -7.85 -0.37
CA LYS A 58 2.24 -8.04 -1.80
C LYS A 58 3.38 -8.77 -2.48
N VAL A 59 4.62 -8.45 -2.12
CA VAL A 59 5.80 -9.21 -2.56
C VAL A 59 5.73 -10.67 -2.09
N ALA A 60 5.33 -10.93 -0.85
CA ALA A 60 5.20 -12.29 -0.34
C ALA A 60 4.18 -13.12 -1.15
N ARG A 61 3.09 -12.51 -1.63
CA ARG A 61 2.10 -13.17 -2.48
C ARG A 61 2.63 -13.54 -3.86
N THR A 62 3.65 -12.87 -4.39
CA THR A 62 4.24 -13.28 -5.66
C THR A 62 5.07 -14.56 -5.54
N MET A 63 5.46 -14.93 -4.31
CA MET A 63 6.26 -16.13 -4.03
C MET A 63 5.40 -17.40 -3.92
N THR A 64 4.08 -17.26 -3.74
CA THR A 64 3.17 -18.38 -3.51
C THR A 64 1.79 -18.11 -4.13
N GLY A 65 1.20 -19.09 -4.82
CA GLY A 65 -0.11 -18.95 -5.45
C GLY A 65 -0.03 -18.71 -6.96
N GLU A 66 -1.15 -18.34 -7.58
CA GLU A 66 -1.22 -18.06 -9.01
C GLU A 66 -0.62 -16.68 -9.34
N HIS A 67 -0.05 -16.55 -10.54
CA HIS A 67 0.52 -15.30 -11.01
C HIS A 67 -0.57 -14.24 -11.16
N ASN A 68 -0.60 -13.26 -10.25
CA ASN A 68 -1.62 -12.22 -10.21
C ASN A 68 -1.02 -10.83 -10.47
N ARG A 69 -1.52 -10.15 -11.51
CA ARG A 69 -1.13 -8.78 -11.87
C ARG A 69 -1.43 -7.77 -10.76
N ASP A 70 -2.49 -8.01 -9.99
CA ASP A 70 -2.92 -7.10 -8.92
C ASP A 70 -1.88 -6.99 -7.81
N ASP A 71 -1.10 -8.05 -7.56
CA ASP A 71 -0.08 -8.00 -6.51
C ASP A 71 1.03 -7.00 -6.83
N TYR A 72 1.39 -6.88 -8.11
CA TYR A 72 2.36 -5.89 -8.58
C TYR A 72 1.76 -4.48 -8.60
N ALA A 73 0.52 -4.32 -9.06
CA ALA A 73 -0.16 -3.02 -9.10
C ALA A 73 -0.38 -2.46 -7.69
N ASP A 74 -0.82 -3.29 -6.74
CA ASP A 74 -0.96 -2.91 -5.33
C ASP A 74 0.38 -2.57 -4.70
N ALA A 75 1.44 -3.35 -4.94
CA ALA A 75 2.77 -3.06 -4.41
C ALA A 75 3.28 -1.70 -4.89
N ALA A 76 3.12 -1.38 -6.18
CA ALA A 76 3.48 -0.07 -6.73
C ALA A 76 2.65 1.05 -6.11
N GLY A 77 1.34 0.84 -5.94
CA GLY A 77 0.44 1.81 -5.28
C GLY A 77 0.83 2.07 -3.82
N TYR A 78 1.06 1.03 -3.02
CA TYR A 78 1.50 1.17 -1.63
C TYR A 78 2.86 1.85 -1.51
N LEU A 79 3.79 1.58 -2.43
CA LEU A 79 5.10 2.23 -2.43
C LEU A 79 4.97 3.74 -2.71
N ALA A 80 4.10 4.13 -3.64
CA ALA A 80 3.80 5.54 -3.90
C ALA A 80 3.16 6.23 -2.67
N LEU A 81 2.22 5.55 -2.00
CA LEU A 81 1.63 6.05 -0.75
C LEU A 81 2.66 6.15 0.38
N ALA A 82 3.57 5.20 0.49
CA ALA A 82 4.65 5.24 1.49
C ALA A 82 5.56 6.45 1.29
N TRP A 83 5.90 6.81 0.04
CA TRP A 83 6.62 8.04 -0.27
C TRP A 83 5.80 9.28 0.12
N ALA A 84 4.52 9.35 -0.27
CA ALA A 84 3.67 10.49 0.07
C ALA A 84 3.50 10.70 1.59
N ILE A 85 3.45 9.60 2.36
CA ILE A 85 3.43 9.64 3.83
C ILE A 85 4.78 10.14 4.37
N ALA A 86 5.90 9.68 3.82
CA ALA A 86 7.23 10.10 4.25
C ALA A 86 7.53 11.59 3.99
N GLU A 87 6.94 12.18 2.95
CA GLU A 87 7.08 13.62 2.67
C GLU A 87 6.19 14.50 3.56
N ARG A 88 5.17 13.92 4.22
CA ARG A 88 4.17 14.65 5.00
C ARG A 88 4.32 14.49 6.52
N GLY A 89 5.15 13.55 6.97
CA GLY A 89 5.44 13.27 8.38
C GLY A 89 6.86 13.65 8.75
#